data_AF-A0A8T4BDI0-F1
#
_entry.id   AF-A0A8T4BDI0-F1
#
_cell.length_a   1.000
_cell.length_b   1.000
_cell.length_c   1.000
_cell.angle_alpha   90.00
_cell.angle_beta   90.00
_cell.angle_gamma   90.00
#
_symmetry.space_group_name_H-M   'P 1'
#
loop_
_entity.id
_entity.type
_entity.pdbx_description
1 polymer ?
#
loop_
_entity_poly.entity_id
_entity_poly.type
_entity_poly.pdbx_seq_one_letter_code
_entity_poly.pdbx_strand_id
1 'polypeptide(L)'
;MKILTYSQLGDEPRKELSGARWLLLHHSEIAKATSILMFTELDGILVGVDHRGQEITPGLWQRAVHLMIVDGTAQQANEIQKKTGITKVVIDDKNNLQHHCW
;
A
#
# COMPACT_ATOMS: atom_id res chain seq x y z
N MET A 1 16.44 -4.06 -4.63
CA MET A 1 15.04 -3.68 -4.93
C MET A 1 14.82 -2.26 -4.44
N LYS A 2 14.43 -1.31 -5.32
CA LYS A 2 14.14 0.08 -4.91
C LYS A 2 12.74 0.15 -4.31
N ILE A 3 12.64 0.65 -3.08
CA ILE A 3 11.40 0.83 -2.32
C ILE A 3 11.31 2.32 -1.98
N LEU A 4 10.15 2.92 -2.23
CA LEU A 4 9.90 4.32 -1.92
C LEU A 4 8.73 4.46 -0.96
N THR A 5 8.82 5.42 -0.04
CA THR A 5 7.67 5.93 0.71
C THR A 5 7.05 7.13 -0.01
N TYR A 6 5.78 7.43 0.24
CA TYR A 6 5.10 8.57 -0.38
C TYR A 6 5.86 9.89 -0.23
N SER A 7 6.44 10.14 0.95
CA SER A 7 7.25 11.32 1.25
C SER A 7 8.48 11.52 0.35
N GLN A 8 8.93 10.48 -0.35
CA GLN A 8 10.09 10.52 -1.24
C GLN A 8 9.74 10.88 -2.69
N LEU A 9 8.45 11.04 -3.04
CA LEU A 9 8.02 11.32 -4.41
C LEU A 9 8.28 12.76 -4.88
N GLY A 10 8.49 13.71 -3.96
CA GLY A 10 8.81 15.10 -4.28
C GLY A 10 7.81 15.76 -5.24
N ASP A 11 8.31 16.69 -6.05
CA ASP A 11 7.53 17.46 -7.02
C ASP A 11 7.40 16.78 -8.40
N GLU A 12 8.23 15.77 -8.69
CA GLU A 12 8.18 14.96 -9.91
C GLU A 12 7.90 13.45 -9.64
N PRO A 13 6.73 13.07 -9.06
CA PRO A 13 6.46 11.69 -8.60
C PRO A 13 6.71 10.59 -9.64
N ARG A 14 6.39 10.86 -10.90
CA ARG A 14 6.59 9.91 -12.02
C ARG A 14 8.06 9.56 -12.23
N LYS A 15 8.92 10.56 -12.14
CA LYS A 15 10.37 10.40 -12.34
C LYS A 15 10.97 9.67 -11.16
N GLU A 16 10.54 10.00 -9.94
CA GLU A 16 11.01 9.32 -8.73
C GLU A 16 10.60 7.85 -8.70
N LEU A 17 9.39 7.51 -9.16
CA LEU A 17 8.93 6.12 -9.28
C LEU A 17 9.72 5.27 -10.28
N SER A 18 10.48 5.90 -11.19
CA SER A 18 11.26 5.14 -12.17
C SER A 18 12.21 4.14 -11.50
N GLY A 19 12.11 2.88 -11.92
CA GLY A 19 12.87 1.75 -11.38
C GLY A 19 12.48 1.32 -9.95
N ALA A 20 11.44 1.92 -9.35
CA ALA A 20 10.90 1.46 -8.08
C ALA A 20 10.15 0.14 -8.27
N ARG A 21 10.26 -0.77 -7.30
CA ARG A 21 9.45 -1.97 -7.24
C ARG A 21 8.25 -1.79 -6.31
N TRP A 22 8.41 -0.98 -5.27
CA TRP A 22 7.40 -0.75 -4.24
C TRP A 22 7.20 0.74 -3.99
N LEU A 23 5.93 1.14 -3.88
CA LEU A 23 5.49 2.38 -3.27
C LEU A 23 4.75 2.05 -1.97
N LEU A 24 5.24 2.57 -0.86
CA LEU A 24 4.71 2.37 0.48
C LEU A 24 3.99 3.63 0.94
N LEU A 25 2.75 3.46 1.38
CA LEU A 25 1.87 4.56 1.81
C LEU A 25 1.43 4.33 3.25
N HIS A 26 1.23 5.43 3.98
CA HIS A 26 0.39 5.45 5.17
C HIS A 26 -1.08 5.69 4.78
N HIS A 27 -2.04 5.20 5.56
CA HIS A 27 -3.47 5.34 5.24
C HIS A 27 -3.91 6.80 4.99
N SER A 28 -3.32 7.75 5.72
CA SER A 28 -3.59 9.19 5.56
C SER A 28 -3.10 9.78 4.23
N GLU A 29 -2.27 9.04 3.48
CA GLU A 29 -1.68 9.47 2.21
C GLU A 29 -2.45 8.95 1.00
N ILE A 30 -3.33 7.95 1.17
CA ILE A 30 -4.09 7.31 0.07
C ILE A 30 -4.84 8.34 -0.78
N ALA A 31 -5.56 9.26 -0.13
CA ALA A 31 -6.33 10.28 -0.83
C ALA A 31 -5.43 11.21 -1.68
N LYS A 32 -4.24 11.55 -1.16
CA LYS A 32 -3.26 12.38 -1.86
C LYS A 32 -2.56 11.61 -2.99
N ALA A 33 -2.34 10.31 -2.78
CA ALA A 33 -1.69 9.41 -3.72
C ALA A 33 -2.60 8.94 -4.86
N THR A 34 -3.88 9.32 -4.90
CA THR A 34 -4.84 8.78 -5.88
C THR A 34 -4.39 8.98 -7.33
N SER A 35 -3.77 10.12 -7.65
CA SER A 35 -3.24 10.39 -9.00
C SER A 35 -2.03 9.52 -9.35
N ILE A 36 -1.19 9.18 -8.37
CA ILE A 36 0.03 8.38 -8.60
C ILE A 36 -0.27 6.87 -8.65
N LEU A 37 -1.29 6.40 -7.92
CA LEU A 37 -1.72 4.99 -7.91
C LEU A 37 -2.10 4.47 -9.31
N MET A 38 -2.60 5.34 -10.20
CA MET A 38 -2.87 4.94 -11.58
C MET A 38 -1.58 4.58 -12.33
N PHE A 39 -0.48 5.28 -12.05
CA PHE A 39 0.80 5.06 -12.73
C PHE A 39 1.52 3.83 -12.18
N THR A 40 1.37 3.53 -10.90
CA THR A 40 1.97 2.31 -10.32
C THR A 40 1.44 1.06 -11.01
N GLU A 41 0.15 1.02 -11.36
CA GLU A 41 -0.44 -0.08 -12.14
C GLU A 41 0.18 -0.21 -13.54
N LEU A 42 0.36 0.92 -14.25
CA LEU A 42 0.92 0.92 -15.60
C LEU A 42 2.40 0.51 -15.63
N ASP A 43 3.15 0.93 -14.61
CA ASP A 43 4.60 0.70 -14.52
C ASP A 43 4.96 -0.59 -13.75
N GLY A 44 3.96 -1.39 -13.34
CA GLY A 44 4.17 -2.65 -12.63
C GLY A 44 4.78 -2.50 -11.23
N ILE A 45 4.54 -1.35 -10.60
CA ILE A 45 5.01 -1.00 -9.26
C ILE A 45 3.98 -1.50 -8.24
N LEU A 46 4.44 -2.29 -7.27
CA LEU A 46 3.59 -2.80 -6.20
C LEU A 46 3.30 -1.70 -5.18
N VAL A 47 2.06 -1.65 -4.69
CA VAL A 47 1.67 -0.70 -3.65
C VAL A 47 1.42 -1.42 -2.35
N GLY A 48 2.08 -0.93 -1.29
CA GLY A 48 1.82 -1.35 0.07
C GLY A 48 1.18 -0.22 0.88
N VAL A 49 0.27 -0.55 1.79
CA VAL A 49 -0.40 0.43 2.66
C VAL A 49 -0.32 0.01 4.13
N ASP A 50 0.17 0.93 4.97
CA ASP A 50 0.00 0.87 6.42
C ASP A 50 -1.35 1.45 6.84
N HIS A 51 -2.26 0.56 7.20
CA HIS A 51 -3.65 0.87 7.56
C HIS A 51 -3.96 0.59 9.04
N ARG A 52 -2.92 0.42 9.87
CA ARG A 52 -3.10 0.35 11.32
C ARG A 52 -3.62 1.69 11.86
N GLY A 53 -4.38 1.63 12.95
CA GLY A 53 -4.97 2.77 13.65
C GLY A 53 -6.21 3.37 12.99
N GLN A 54 -6.68 2.84 11.86
CA GLN A 54 -7.79 3.41 11.10
C GLN A 54 -8.75 2.35 10.55
N GLU A 55 -10.06 2.62 10.60
CA GLU A 55 -11.06 1.77 9.95
C GLU A 55 -10.94 1.80 8.43
N ILE A 56 -10.99 0.61 7.82
CA ILE A 56 -10.88 0.46 6.36
C ILE A 56 -12.19 0.88 5.72
N THR A 57 -12.14 2.00 4.97
CA THR A 57 -13.24 2.43 4.13
C THR A 57 -13.04 1.90 2.70
N PRO A 58 -13.99 1.14 2.13
CA PRO A 58 -13.92 0.67 0.75
C PRO A 58 -13.72 1.82 -0.26
N GLY A 59 -12.92 1.57 -1.29
CA GLY A 59 -12.65 2.57 -2.32
C GLY A 59 -11.84 2.03 -3.49
N LEU A 60 -11.80 2.80 -4.59
CA LEU A 60 -11.11 2.39 -5.82
C LEU A 60 -9.61 2.12 -5.61
N TRP A 61 -8.99 2.82 -4.66
CA TRP A 61 -7.58 2.67 -4.30
C TRP A 61 -7.21 1.23 -3.92
N GLN A 62 -8.14 0.44 -3.37
CA GLN A 62 -7.90 -0.94 -2.95
C GLN A 62 -7.46 -1.81 -4.13
N ARG A 63 -7.88 -1.47 -5.35
CA ARG A 63 -7.51 -2.19 -6.58
C ARG A 63 -6.03 -2.08 -6.92
N ALA A 64 -5.37 -0.98 -6.53
CA ALA A 64 -3.95 -0.77 -6.75
C ALA A 64 -3.09 -1.35 -5.62
N VAL A 65 -3.71 -1.76 -4.49
CA VAL A 65 -2.99 -2.20 -3.29
C VAL A 65 -2.73 -3.70 -3.34
N HIS A 66 -1.45 -4.04 -3.19
CA HIS A 66 -0.96 -5.41 -3.23
C HIS A 66 -0.67 -5.94 -1.82
N LEU A 67 -0.20 -5.06 -0.94
CA LEU A 67 0.12 -5.39 0.45
C LEU A 67 -0.59 -4.43 1.40
N MET A 68 -1.19 -4.94 2.46
CA MET A 68 -1.73 -4.11 3.52
C MET A 68 -1.37 -4.67 4.89
N ILE A 69 -0.93 -3.81 5.79
CA ILE A 69 -0.80 -4.13 7.22
C ILE A 69 -1.95 -3.46 7.96
N VAL A 70 -2.61 -4.22 8.83
CA VAL A 70 -3.82 -3.80 9.56
C VAL A 70 -3.72 -4.24 11.02
N ASP A 71 -4.54 -3.65 11.88
CA ASP A 71 -4.71 -4.12 13.25
C ASP A 71 -5.71 -5.28 13.35
N GLY A 72 -5.65 -6.00 14.47
CA GLY A 72 -6.62 -7.03 14.82
C GLY A 72 -6.05 -8.44 14.78
N THR A 73 -6.85 -9.39 14.29
CA THR A 73 -6.54 -10.82 14.30
C THR A 73 -6.31 -11.37 12.89
N ALA A 74 -5.64 -12.51 12.79
CA ALA A 74 -5.45 -13.20 11.52
C ALA A 74 -6.79 -13.52 10.80
N GLN A 75 -7.86 -13.79 11.56
CA GLN A 75 -9.18 -14.00 10.98
C GLN A 75 -9.74 -12.72 10.35
N GLN A 76 -9.62 -11.58 11.03
CA GLN A 76 -10.03 -10.28 10.47
C GLN A 76 -9.21 -9.89 9.23
N ALA A 77 -7.89 -10.13 9.24
CA ALA A 77 -7.05 -9.91 8.05
C ALA A 77 -7.49 -10.76 6.86
N ASN A 78 -7.80 -12.04 7.07
CA ASN A 78 -8.33 -12.92 6.04
C ASN A 78 -9.69 -12.45 5.50
N GLU A 79 -10.57 -11.94 6.35
CA GLU A 79 -11.85 -11.38 5.94
C GLU A 79 -11.68 -10.10 5.11
N ILE A 80 -10.77 -9.21 5.53
CA ILE A 80 -10.42 -8.00 4.78
C ILE A 80 -9.88 -8.39 3.40
N GLN A 81 -8.94 -9.33 3.33
CA GLN A 81 -8.36 -9.81 2.07
C GLN A 81 -9.43 -10.32 1.10
N LYS A 82 -10.38 -11.13 1.59
CA LYS A 82 -11.50 -11.65 0.78
C LYS A 82 -12.45 -10.55 0.31
N LYS A 83 -12.71 -9.54 1.15
CA LYS A 83 -13.64 -8.44 0.84
C LYS A 83 -13.05 -7.43 -0.13
N THR A 84 -11.75 -7.12 -0.02
CA THR A 84 -11.10 -6.06 -0.81
C THR A 84 -10.42 -6.59 -2.07
N GLY A 85 -10.06 -7.87 -2.10
CA GLY A 85 -9.27 -8.45 -3.18
C GLY A 85 -7.77 -8.09 -3.13
N ILE A 86 -7.31 -7.47 -2.05
CA ILE A 86 -5.87 -7.15 -1.85
C ILE A 86 -5.08 -8.46 -1.79
N THR A 87 -3.90 -8.50 -2.42
CA THR A 87 -3.14 -9.74 -2.58
C THR A 87 -2.65 -10.31 -1.25
N LYS A 88 -2.14 -9.47 -0.36
CA LYS A 88 -1.62 -9.88 0.95
C LYS A 88 -2.06 -8.89 2.02
N VAL A 89 -2.82 -9.36 3.00
CA VAL A 89 -3.20 -8.58 4.19
C VAL A 89 -2.58 -9.25 5.42
N VAL A 90 -1.82 -8.49 6.20
CA VAL A 90 -1.07 -9.03 7.36
C VAL A 90 -1.37 -8.26 8.64
N ILE A 91 -1.25 -8.97 9.76
CA ILE A 91 -1.18 -8.38 11.10
C ILE A 91 0.28 -8.46 11.55
N ASP A 92 0.88 -7.34 11.91
CA ASP A 92 2.20 -7.29 12.51
C ASP A 92 2.33 -6.01 13.37
N ASP A 93 2.54 -6.20 14.67
CA ASP A 93 2.67 -5.12 15.66
C ASP A 93 4.13 -4.66 15.83
N LYS A 94 5.09 -5.43 15.31
CA LYS A 94 6.53 -5.22 15.55
C LYS A 94 7.25 -4.66 14.34
N ASN A 95 6.87 -5.11 13.14
CA ASN A 95 7.55 -4.70 11.92
C ASN A 95 6.74 -3.64 11.16
N ASN A 96 7.44 -2.96 10.26
CA ASN A 96 6.84 -2.04 9.31
C ASN A 96 6.46 -2.77 8.01
N LEU A 97 5.72 -2.07 7.16
CA LEU A 97 5.26 -2.54 5.87
C LEU A 97 6.40 -3.07 4.97
N GLN A 98 7.58 -2.45 5.04
CA GLN A 98 8.74 -2.84 4.22
C GLN A 98 9.22 -4.27 4.49
N HIS A 99 9.09 -4.75 5.74
CA HIS A 99 9.43 -6.14 6.11
C HIS A 99 8.63 -7.19 5.32
N HIS A 100 7.44 -6.82 4.86
CA HIS A 100 6.50 -7.74 4.21
C HIS A 100 6.53 -7.69 2.68
N CYS A 101 7.37 -6.82 2.11
CA CYS A 101 7.59 -6.69 0.67
C CYS A 101 8.28 -7.93 0.10
N TRP A 102 7.94 -8.29 -1.15
CA TRP A 102 8.51 -9.42 -1.89
C TRP A 102 9.00 -9.01 -3.27
#